data_AF-X1DHJ9-F1
#
_entry.id   AF-X1DHJ9-F1
#
_cell.length_a   1.000
_cell.length_b   1.000
_cell.length_c   1.000
_cell.angle_alpha   90.00
_cell.angle_beta   90.00
_cell.angle_gamma   90.00
#
_symmetry.space_group_name_H-M   'P 1'
#
loop_
_entity.id
_entity.type
_entity.pdbx_description
1 polymer ?
#
loop_
_entity_poly.entity_id
_entity_poly.type
_entity_poly.pdbx_seq_one_letter_code
_entity_poly.pdbx_strand_id
1 'polypeptide(L)'
;SRVNLIFEGSSEIMHLFIAREALDFHLQHIGALFKPGVPLSGKIVSFLKMLKTYALWYPTLWMPVLSTNQFGMDARLNRHMRTVARLSKKMSRTLFHKMALHQKKMAEKQLLINRFVDIGTELFIMSATCSYADSLKADGSNAENAVELADYYCNEAEIRIGKLFRDIGRNNDATTLELNKSFMQGDFEWLEDEIAMN
;
A
#
# COMPACT_ATOMS: atom_id res chain seq x y z
N SER A 1 9.94 21.81 8.42
CA SER A 1 9.58 20.56 7.73
C SER A 1 9.09 19.47 8.69
N ARG A 2 9.72 19.20 9.85
CA ARG A 2 9.25 18.20 10.86
C ARG A 2 7.83 18.46 11.40
N VAL A 3 7.49 19.73 11.60
CA VAL A 3 6.18 20.19 12.09
C VAL A 3 5.04 19.76 11.15
N ASN A 4 5.27 19.76 9.83
CA ASN A 4 4.22 19.43 8.86
C ASN A 4 3.75 17.96 8.94
N LEU A 5 4.58 17.05 9.47
CA LEU A 5 4.24 15.63 9.65
C LEU A 5 3.40 15.35 10.91
N ILE A 6 3.17 16.37 11.75
CA ILE A 6 2.49 16.26 13.05
C ILE A 6 1.14 16.98 13.05
N PHE A 7 1.05 18.19 12.46
CA PHE A 7 -0.13 19.04 12.57
C PHE A 7 -1.27 18.72 11.58
N GLU A 8 -0.99 18.16 10.40
CA GLU A 8 -2.01 17.80 9.39
C GLU A 8 -2.55 16.36 9.55
N GLY A 9 -2.40 15.82 10.77
CA GLY A 9 -2.51 14.40 11.10
C GLY A 9 -1.12 13.80 11.21
N SER A 10 -0.81 13.11 12.32
CA SER A 10 0.44 12.35 12.38
C SER A 10 0.46 11.42 11.18
N SER A 11 1.58 11.33 10.46
CA SER A 11 1.64 10.52 9.23
C SER A 11 1.04 9.12 9.46
N GLU A 12 1.25 8.54 10.65
CA GLU A 12 0.63 7.26 11.06
C GLU A 12 -0.91 7.26 11.08
N ILE A 13 -1.56 8.31 11.59
CA ILE A 13 -3.04 8.41 11.59
C ILE A 13 -3.55 8.51 10.15
N MET A 14 -2.86 9.26 9.28
CA MET A 14 -3.21 9.33 7.87
C MET A 14 -3.08 7.97 7.17
N HIS A 15 -2.04 7.20 7.51
CA HIS A 15 -1.88 5.84 6.99
C HIS A 15 -3.03 4.93 7.42
N LEU A 16 -3.47 5.03 8.68
CA LEU A 16 -4.63 4.30 9.17
C LEU A 16 -5.92 4.64 8.43
N PHE A 17 -6.15 5.91 8.10
CA PHE A 17 -7.32 6.32 7.32
C PHE A 17 -7.29 5.78 5.90
N ILE A 18 -6.15 5.90 5.20
CA ILE A 18 -5.98 5.37 3.84
C ILE A 18 -6.16 3.85 3.83
N ALA A 19 -5.57 3.16 4.80
CA ALA A 19 -5.72 1.73 4.95
C ALA A 19 -7.17 1.32 5.20
N ARG A 20 -7.89 2.03 6.08
CA ARG A 20 -9.31 1.77 6.34
C ARG A 20 -10.14 1.89 5.07
N GLU A 21 -9.94 2.95 4.29
CA GLU A 21 -10.69 3.18 3.06
C GLU A 21 -10.38 2.09 2.01
N ALA A 22 -9.11 1.73 1.86
CA ALA A 22 -8.70 0.66 0.95
C ALA A 22 -9.25 -0.73 1.36
N LEU A 23 -9.44 -0.95 2.66
CA LEU A 23 -10.01 -2.19 3.21
C LEU A 23 -11.55 -2.20 3.16
N ASP A 24 -12.21 -1.06 3.01
CA ASP A 24 -13.67 -0.95 3.08
C ASP A 24 -14.35 -1.78 1.98
N PHE A 25 -13.81 -1.75 0.74
CA PHE A 25 -14.26 -2.62 -0.34
C PHE A 25 -14.31 -4.10 0.07
N HIS A 26 -13.30 -4.57 0.80
CA HIS A 26 -13.25 -5.96 1.25
C HIS A 26 -14.20 -6.20 2.42
N LEU A 27 -14.25 -5.29 3.39
CA LEU A 27 -15.11 -5.35 4.57
C LEU A 27 -16.60 -5.32 4.20
N GLN A 28 -17.01 -4.58 3.18
CA GLN A 28 -18.39 -4.59 2.68
C GLN A 28 -18.82 -5.98 2.19
N HIS A 29 -17.91 -6.71 1.53
CA HIS A 29 -18.19 -8.03 0.98
C HIS A 29 -18.09 -9.17 1.99
N ILE A 30 -17.26 -9.03 3.03
CA ILE A 30 -17.04 -10.07 4.05
C ILE A 30 -17.75 -9.78 5.38
N GLY A 31 -18.19 -8.54 5.61
CA GLY A 31 -18.70 -8.07 6.90
C GLY A 31 -19.98 -8.76 7.36
N ALA A 32 -20.86 -9.15 6.43
CA ALA A 32 -22.09 -9.88 6.75
C ALA A 32 -21.82 -11.28 7.36
N LEU A 33 -20.66 -11.87 7.10
CA LEU A 33 -20.26 -13.17 7.66
C LEU A 33 -19.84 -13.07 9.13
N PHE A 34 -19.38 -11.89 9.55
CA PHE A 34 -18.86 -11.66 10.89
C PHE A 34 -19.88 -11.00 11.83
N LYS A 35 -21.10 -10.67 11.34
CA LYS A 35 -22.17 -10.09 12.17
C LYS A 35 -22.73 -11.14 13.15
N PRO A 36 -22.73 -10.85 14.47
CA PRO A 36 -23.43 -11.66 15.46
C PRO A 36 -24.94 -11.67 15.18
N GLY A 37 -25.62 -12.80 15.46
CA GLY A 37 -27.09 -12.88 15.37
C GLY A 37 -27.69 -13.14 13.98
N VAL A 38 -26.89 -13.28 12.93
CA VAL A 38 -27.40 -13.65 11.59
C VAL A 38 -27.70 -15.16 11.53
N PRO A 39 -28.92 -15.58 11.09
CA PRO A 39 -29.26 -16.99 10.93
C PRO A 39 -28.34 -17.69 9.94
N LEU A 40 -28.13 -19.00 10.11
CA LEU A 40 -27.16 -19.78 9.35
C LEU A 40 -27.40 -19.71 7.82
N SER A 41 -28.67 -19.68 7.40
CA SER A 41 -29.07 -19.49 6.00
C SER A 41 -28.62 -18.15 5.44
N GLY A 42 -28.74 -17.06 6.21
CA GLY A 42 -28.26 -15.73 5.84
C GLY A 42 -26.74 -15.69 5.66
N LYS A 43 -26.00 -16.39 6.53
CA LYS A 43 -24.54 -16.53 6.41
C LYS A 43 -24.13 -17.29 5.15
N ILE A 44 -24.84 -18.36 4.79
CA ILE A 44 -24.57 -19.14 3.57
C ILE A 44 -24.78 -18.27 2.31
N VAL A 45 -25.89 -17.52 2.25
CA VAL A 45 -26.16 -16.63 1.10
C VAL A 45 -25.08 -15.55 0.97
N SER A 46 -24.68 -14.93 2.08
CA SER A 46 -23.58 -13.96 2.09
C SER A 46 -22.25 -14.56 1.65
N PHE A 47 -21.97 -15.80 2.07
CA PHE A 47 -20.74 -16.51 1.70
C PHE A 47 -20.70 -16.81 0.20
N LEU A 48 -21.81 -17.25 -0.39
CA LEU A 48 -21.91 -17.50 -1.84
C LEU A 48 -21.75 -16.22 -2.66
N LYS A 49 -22.36 -15.11 -2.22
CA LYS A 49 -22.18 -13.79 -2.87
C LYS A 49 -20.72 -13.34 -2.82
N MET A 50 -20.10 -13.46 -1.65
CA MET A 50 -18.68 -13.15 -1.45
C MET A 50 -17.80 -13.99 -2.39
N LEU A 51 -17.99 -15.30 -2.41
CA LEU A 51 -17.26 -16.22 -3.30
C LEU A 51 -17.41 -15.83 -4.77
N LYS A 52 -18.63 -15.50 -5.22
CA LYS A 52 -18.88 -15.08 -6.60
C LYS A 52 -18.11 -13.80 -6.95
N THR A 53 -18.15 -12.77 -6.09
CA THR A 53 -17.42 -11.52 -6.33
C THR A 53 -15.92 -11.78 -6.43
N TYR A 54 -15.33 -12.53 -5.50
CA TYR A 54 -13.90 -12.81 -5.52
C TYR A 54 -13.48 -13.75 -6.64
N ALA A 55 -14.33 -14.72 -7.02
CA ALA A 55 -14.07 -15.61 -8.15
C ALA A 55 -14.02 -14.84 -9.48
N LEU A 56 -14.77 -13.75 -9.62
CA LEU A 56 -14.72 -12.88 -10.80
C LEU A 56 -13.56 -11.89 -10.74
N TRP A 57 -13.32 -11.26 -9.59
CA TRP A 57 -12.30 -10.23 -9.44
C TRP A 57 -10.87 -10.78 -9.38
N TYR A 58 -10.62 -11.83 -8.59
CA TYR A 58 -9.27 -12.31 -8.32
C TYR A 58 -8.51 -12.77 -9.58
N PRO A 59 -9.10 -13.49 -10.54
CA PRO A 59 -8.42 -13.84 -11.79
C PRO A 59 -7.95 -12.62 -12.60
N THR A 60 -8.70 -11.51 -12.57
CA THR A 60 -8.32 -10.28 -13.30
C THR A 60 -7.00 -9.68 -12.81
N LEU A 61 -6.63 -9.96 -11.55
CA LEU A 61 -5.36 -9.53 -10.99
C LEU A 61 -4.19 -10.29 -11.59
N TRP A 62 -4.38 -11.54 -12.02
CA TRP A 62 -3.34 -12.35 -12.67
C TRP A 62 -3.19 -12.06 -14.15
N MET A 63 -4.20 -11.45 -14.77
CA MET A 63 -4.16 -11.08 -16.18
C MET A 63 -3.05 -10.04 -16.45
N PRO A 64 -2.21 -10.26 -17.47
CA PRO A 64 -1.14 -9.34 -17.83
C PRO A 64 -1.69 -7.98 -18.28
N VAL A 65 -0.88 -6.94 -18.13
CA VAL A 65 -1.16 -5.61 -18.68
C VAL A 65 -0.65 -5.61 -20.12
N LEU A 66 -1.54 -5.89 -21.09
CA LEU A 66 -1.18 -6.20 -22.48
C LEU A 66 -1.04 -4.98 -23.40
N SER A 67 -1.73 -3.88 -23.10
CA SER A 67 -1.74 -2.72 -24.01
C SER A 67 -0.45 -1.91 -23.87
N THR A 68 0.31 -1.82 -24.96
CA THR A 68 1.57 -1.06 -25.04
C THR A 68 1.35 0.43 -25.24
N ASN A 69 0.17 0.87 -25.70
CA ASN A 69 -0.18 2.28 -25.91
C ASN A 69 -1.47 2.72 -25.23
N GLN A 70 -1.77 2.14 -24.06
CA GLN A 70 -3.07 2.30 -23.40
C GLN A 70 -3.41 3.74 -23.02
N PHE A 71 -2.39 4.57 -22.77
CA PHE A 71 -2.57 5.88 -22.16
C PHE A 71 -2.39 7.05 -23.14
N GLY A 72 -2.01 6.79 -24.41
CA GLY A 72 -1.78 7.85 -25.40
C GLY A 72 -0.62 8.81 -25.05
N MET A 73 0.29 8.37 -24.18
CA MET A 73 1.38 9.17 -23.62
C MET A 73 2.71 8.92 -24.35
N ASP A 74 3.75 9.64 -23.93
CA ASP A 74 5.13 9.36 -24.35
C ASP A 74 5.50 7.91 -24.00
N ALA A 75 6.33 7.28 -24.84
CA ALA A 75 6.68 5.87 -24.69
C ALA A 75 7.30 5.53 -23.32
N ARG A 76 8.10 6.45 -22.75
CA ARG A 76 8.73 6.28 -21.42
C ARG A 76 7.68 6.35 -20.31
N LEU A 77 6.85 7.40 -20.31
CA LEU A 77 5.77 7.58 -19.32
C LEU A 77 4.78 6.42 -19.35
N ASN A 78 4.40 5.99 -20.55
CA ASN A 78 3.49 4.87 -20.76
C ASN A 78 4.10 3.53 -20.27
N ARG A 79 5.42 3.33 -20.39
CA ARG A 79 6.11 2.19 -19.74
C ARG A 79 5.94 2.24 -18.22
N HIS A 80 6.12 3.40 -17.59
CA HIS A 80 5.92 3.54 -16.14
C HIS A 80 4.46 3.33 -15.73
N MET A 81 3.49 3.85 -16.47
CA MET A 81 2.06 3.60 -16.21
C MET A 81 1.69 2.11 -16.28
N ARG A 82 2.30 1.36 -17.21
CA ARG A 82 2.19 -0.12 -17.23
C ARG A 82 2.85 -0.76 -16.01
N THR A 83 3.99 -0.25 -15.56
CA THR A 83 4.60 -0.71 -14.31
C THR A 83 3.70 -0.45 -13.11
N VAL A 84 3.12 0.75 -12.98
CA VAL A 84 2.14 1.08 -11.95
C VAL A 84 0.99 0.08 -11.99
N ALA A 85 0.36 -0.15 -13.15
CA ALA A 85 -0.74 -1.11 -13.26
C ALA A 85 -0.36 -2.53 -12.81
N ARG A 86 0.84 -3.01 -13.16
CA ARG A 86 1.34 -4.33 -12.72
C ARG A 86 1.59 -4.38 -11.21
N LEU A 87 2.19 -3.34 -10.65
CA LEU A 87 2.51 -3.25 -9.23
C LEU A 87 1.25 -3.07 -8.38
N SER A 88 0.26 -2.30 -8.83
CA SER A 88 -1.07 -2.20 -8.21
C SER A 88 -1.75 -3.56 -8.16
N LYS A 89 -1.79 -4.31 -9.27
CA LYS A 89 -2.32 -5.69 -9.27
C LYS A 89 -1.56 -6.59 -8.30
N LYS A 90 -0.23 -6.51 -8.26
CA LYS A 90 0.60 -7.26 -7.31
C LYS A 90 0.26 -6.88 -5.86
N MET A 91 0.16 -5.60 -5.56
CA MET A 91 -0.19 -5.06 -4.24
C MET A 91 -1.57 -5.59 -3.81
N SER A 92 -2.59 -5.49 -4.66
CA SER A 92 -3.93 -5.99 -4.37
C SER A 92 -3.93 -7.49 -4.08
N ARG A 93 -3.19 -8.31 -4.85
CA ARG A 93 -3.05 -9.75 -4.56
C ARG A 93 -2.36 -9.97 -3.22
N THR A 94 -1.25 -9.31 -2.96
CA THR A 94 -0.50 -9.47 -1.70
C THR A 94 -1.34 -9.06 -0.50
N LEU A 95 -2.06 -7.95 -0.59
CA LEU A 95 -3.00 -7.48 0.44
C LEU A 95 -4.11 -8.50 0.67
N PHE A 96 -4.73 -9.00 -0.39
CA PHE A 96 -5.77 -10.02 -0.31
C PHE A 96 -5.31 -11.29 0.42
N HIS A 97 -4.12 -11.80 0.08
CA HIS A 97 -3.57 -12.97 0.79
C HIS A 97 -3.28 -12.68 2.27
N LYS A 98 -2.75 -11.50 2.60
CA LYS A 98 -2.47 -11.11 3.99
C LYS A 98 -3.75 -10.92 4.81
N MET A 99 -4.81 -10.37 4.20
CA MET A 99 -6.14 -10.33 4.82
C MET A 99 -6.70 -11.73 5.05
N ALA A 100 -6.60 -12.64 4.08
CA ALA A 100 -7.08 -14.01 4.23
C ALA A 100 -6.34 -14.75 5.36
N LEU A 101 -5.03 -14.53 5.48
CA LEU A 101 -4.18 -15.14 6.49
C LEU A 101 -4.41 -14.58 7.90
N HIS A 102 -4.46 -13.25 8.05
CA HIS A 102 -4.53 -12.60 9.37
C HIS A 102 -5.95 -12.26 9.82
N GLN A 103 -6.91 -12.16 8.90
CA GLN A 103 -8.32 -11.87 9.16
C GLN A 103 -8.48 -10.66 10.09
N LYS A 104 -9.21 -10.82 11.21
CA LYS A 104 -9.44 -9.76 12.21
C LYS A 104 -8.15 -9.24 12.86
N LYS A 105 -7.11 -10.09 12.98
CA LYS A 105 -5.82 -9.71 13.58
C LYS A 105 -4.98 -8.81 12.67
N MET A 106 -5.41 -8.58 11.43
CA MET A 106 -4.70 -7.68 10.52
C MET A 106 -4.69 -6.23 11.02
N ALA A 107 -5.75 -5.78 11.69
CA ALA A 107 -5.84 -4.43 12.25
C ALA A 107 -4.76 -4.16 13.32
N GLU A 108 -4.25 -5.20 13.98
CA GLU A 108 -3.17 -5.09 14.97
C GLU A 108 -1.78 -5.01 14.29
N LYS A 109 -1.68 -5.33 12.99
CA LYS A 109 -0.43 -5.36 12.23
C LYS A 109 -0.16 -4.00 11.56
N GLN A 110 -0.02 -2.96 12.38
CA GLN A 110 0.19 -1.57 11.93
C GLN A 110 1.36 -1.41 10.96
N LEU A 111 2.52 -2.01 11.26
CA LEU A 111 3.69 -1.98 10.38
C LEU A 111 3.44 -2.65 9.02
N LEU A 112 2.63 -3.70 8.96
CA LEU A 112 2.23 -4.33 7.70
C LEU A 112 1.32 -3.41 6.89
N ILE A 113 0.34 -2.78 7.57
CA ILE A 113 -0.61 -1.86 6.96
C ILE A 113 0.12 -0.63 6.39
N ASN A 114 1.04 -0.04 7.16
CA ASN A 114 1.82 1.12 6.73
C ASN A 114 2.59 0.83 5.44
N ARG A 115 3.24 -0.33 5.32
CA ARG A 115 3.92 -0.73 4.08
C ARG A 115 2.99 -0.80 2.87
N PHE A 116 1.74 -1.24 3.03
CA PHE A 116 0.78 -1.22 1.93
C PHE A 116 0.37 0.20 1.53
N VAL A 117 0.19 1.08 2.52
CA VAL A 117 -0.09 2.49 2.28
C VAL A 117 1.09 3.15 1.57
N ASP A 118 2.33 2.90 2.01
CA ASP A 118 3.54 3.41 1.38
C ASP A 118 3.64 2.99 -0.09
N ILE A 119 3.39 1.70 -0.39
CA ILE A 119 3.35 1.22 -1.78
C ILE A 119 2.25 1.95 -2.57
N GLY A 120 1.06 2.11 -2.00
CA GLY A 120 -0.05 2.84 -2.63
C GLY A 120 0.31 4.30 -2.93
N THR A 121 0.96 4.97 -1.99
CA THR A 121 1.43 6.36 -2.11
C THR A 121 2.46 6.49 -3.23
N GLU A 122 3.46 5.61 -3.29
CA GLU A 122 4.46 5.62 -4.36
C GLU A 122 3.81 5.42 -5.74
N LEU A 123 2.86 4.48 -5.86
CA LEU A 123 2.12 4.24 -7.10
C LEU A 123 1.26 5.44 -7.52
N PHE A 124 0.66 6.14 -6.55
CA PHE A 124 -0.09 7.37 -6.80
C PHE A 124 0.83 8.49 -7.30
N ILE A 125 1.97 8.71 -6.65
CA ILE A 125 2.91 9.76 -7.06
C ILE A 125 3.46 9.45 -8.45
N MET A 126 3.88 8.21 -8.74
CA MET A 126 4.29 7.81 -10.09
C MET A 126 3.22 8.15 -11.14
N SER A 127 1.95 7.87 -10.86
CA SER A 127 0.83 8.16 -11.77
C SER A 127 0.60 9.65 -11.96
N ALA A 128 0.69 10.43 -10.88
CA ALA A 128 0.52 11.88 -10.90
C ALA A 128 1.67 12.55 -11.66
N THR A 129 2.91 12.14 -11.41
CA THR A 129 4.10 12.63 -12.10
C THR A 129 4.04 12.33 -13.60
N CYS A 130 3.65 11.10 -13.99
CA CYS A 130 3.48 10.75 -15.40
C CYS A 130 2.38 11.59 -16.07
N SER A 131 1.21 11.72 -15.43
CA SER A 131 0.10 12.52 -15.95
C SER A 131 0.46 14.00 -16.09
N TYR A 132 1.19 14.54 -15.11
CA TYR A 132 1.63 15.93 -15.12
C TYR A 132 2.66 16.19 -16.22
N ALA A 133 3.68 15.34 -16.33
CA ALA A 133 4.66 15.44 -17.41
C ALA A 133 4.02 15.33 -18.81
N ASP A 134 3.01 14.47 -18.98
CA ASP A 134 2.26 14.36 -20.23
C ASP A 134 1.45 15.63 -20.52
N SER A 135 0.86 16.25 -19.50
CA SER A 135 0.12 17.52 -19.65
C SER A 135 0.98 18.69 -20.13
N LEU A 136 2.26 18.70 -19.76
CA LEU A 136 3.23 19.75 -20.15
C LEU A 136 3.72 19.62 -21.61
N LYS A 137 3.32 18.57 -22.33
CA LYS A 137 3.66 18.41 -23.75
C LYS A 137 3.15 19.56 -24.63
N ALA A 138 2.04 20.19 -24.24
CA ALA A 138 1.49 21.33 -24.98
C ALA A 138 2.38 22.59 -24.88
N ASP A 139 3.23 22.69 -23.85
CA ASP A 139 4.00 23.91 -23.54
C ASP A 139 5.37 23.95 -24.24
N GLY A 140 5.74 22.92 -25.02
CA GLY A 140 6.83 22.90 -26.00
C GLY A 140 8.26 22.96 -25.45
N SER A 141 8.61 23.97 -24.64
CA SER A 141 9.97 24.19 -24.13
C SER A 141 10.33 23.34 -22.90
N ASN A 142 9.34 23.00 -22.06
CA ASN A 142 9.55 22.23 -20.84
C ASN A 142 9.21 20.74 -20.98
N ALA A 143 8.65 20.34 -22.12
CA ALA A 143 8.09 19.00 -22.33
C ALA A 143 9.14 17.89 -22.16
N GLU A 144 10.32 18.05 -22.75
CA GLU A 144 11.37 17.02 -22.73
C GLU A 144 11.98 16.87 -21.32
N ASN A 145 12.33 17.99 -20.67
CA ASN A 145 12.85 18.01 -19.30
C ASN A 145 11.85 17.44 -18.29
N ALA A 146 10.54 17.67 -18.49
CA ALA A 146 9.50 17.11 -17.63
C ALA A 146 9.40 15.58 -17.74
N VAL A 147 9.51 15.04 -18.97
CA VAL A 147 9.53 13.58 -19.20
C VAL A 147 10.78 12.96 -18.57
N GLU A 148 11.95 13.60 -18.69
CA GLU A 148 13.19 13.11 -18.08
C GLU A 148 13.10 13.05 -16.55
N LEU A 149 12.60 14.11 -15.91
CA LEU A 149 12.44 14.14 -14.46
C LEU A 149 11.41 13.10 -13.97
N ALA A 150 10.33 12.91 -14.72
CA ALA A 150 9.33 11.90 -14.44
C ALA A 150 9.89 10.47 -14.54
N ASP A 151 10.71 10.19 -15.57
CA ASP A 151 11.39 8.91 -15.76
C ASP A 151 12.32 8.62 -14.57
N TYR A 152 13.17 9.58 -14.19
CA TYR A 152 14.05 9.46 -13.03
C TYR A 152 13.28 9.15 -11.74
N TYR A 153 12.24 9.93 -11.44
CA TYR A 153 11.43 9.71 -10.24
C TYR A 153 10.79 8.31 -10.24
N CYS A 154 10.24 7.87 -11.38
CA CYS A 154 9.60 6.56 -11.49
C CYS A 154 10.60 5.41 -11.29
N ASN A 155 11.82 5.53 -11.82
CA ASN A 155 12.87 4.54 -11.59
C ASN A 155 13.23 4.42 -10.09
N GLU A 156 13.37 5.55 -9.40
CA GLU A 156 13.62 5.58 -7.95
C GLU A 156 12.44 5.03 -7.13
N ALA A 157 11.21 5.36 -7.52
CA ALA A 157 10.00 4.84 -6.90
C ALA A 157 9.90 3.31 -7.05
N GLU A 158 10.25 2.75 -8.21
CA GLU A 158 10.29 1.30 -8.42
C GLU A 158 11.27 0.59 -7.45
N ILE A 159 12.41 1.21 -7.13
CA ILE A 159 13.36 0.70 -6.14
C ILE A 159 12.74 0.70 -4.73
N ARG A 160 12.12 1.81 -4.32
CA ARG A 160 11.45 1.94 -3.01
C ARG A 160 10.31 0.93 -2.86
N ILE A 161 9.43 0.83 -3.87
CA ILE A 161 8.36 -0.17 -3.92
C ILE A 161 8.92 -1.60 -3.84
N GLY A 162 10.02 -1.86 -4.54
CA GLY A 162 10.72 -3.14 -4.48
C GLY A 162 11.18 -3.50 -3.07
N LYS A 163 11.71 -2.53 -2.31
CA LYS A 163 12.07 -2.71 -0.89
C LYS A 163 10.84 -2.97 -0.03
N LEU A 164 9.80 -2.15 -0.14
CA LEU A 164 8.55 -2.31 0.62
C LEU A 164 7.93 -3.70 0.42
N PHE A 165 7.91 -4.22 -0.82
CA PHE A 165 7.44 -5.59 -1.09
C PHE A 165 8.29 -6.68 -0.44
N ARG A 166 9.62 -6.49 -0.35
CA ARG A 166 10.50 -7.43 0.36
C ARG A 166 10.21 -7.40 1.85
N ASP A 167 10.02 -6.20 2.41
CA ASP A 167 9.79 -5.99 3.84
C ASP A 167 8.44 -6.55 4.30
N ILE A 168 7.44 -6.70 3.41
CA ILE A 168 6.18 -7.42 3.71
C ILE A 168 6.41 -8.90 4.08
N GLY A 169 7.43 -9.53 3.47
CA GLY A 169 7.74 -10.95 3.69
C GLY A 169 8.92 -11.19 4.64
N ARG A 170 9.84 -10.24 4.74
CA ARG A 170 11.10 -10.34 5.48
C ARG A 170 11.24 -9.11 6.37
N ASN A 171 10.84 -9.22 7.64
CA ASN A 171 10.92 -8.15 8.63
C ASN A 171 11.13 -8.72 10.03
N ASN A 172 11.50 -7.83 10.97
CA ASN A 172 11.69 -8.15 12.38
C ASN A 172 10.52 -7.65 13.24
N ASP A 173 9.33 -7.46 12.67
CA ASP A 173 8.20 -6.78 13.36
C ASP A 173 7.86 -7.44 14.70
N ALA A 174 7.91 -8.78 14.77
CA ALA A 174 7.65 -9.51 16.00
C ALA A 174 8.70 -9.20 17.09
N THR A 175 9.98 -9.29 16.72
CA THR A 175 11.10 -8.99 17.63
C THR A 175 11.09 -7.53 18.07
N THR A 176 10.77 -6.59 17.16
CA THR A 176 10.62 -5.17 17.51
C THR A 176 9.49 -4.94 18.51
N LEU A 177 8.34 -5.62 18.34
CA LEU A 177 7.24 -5.53 19.29
C LEU A 177 7.60 -6.11 20.67
N GLU A 178 8.37 -7.20 20.72
CA GLU A 178 8.87 -7.77 21.97
C GLU A 178 9.87 -6.83 22.65
N LEU A 179 10.84 -6.30 21.90
CA LEU A 179 11.83 -5.36 22.41
C LEU A 179 11.17 -4.09 22.95
N ASN A 180 10.18 -3.54 22.25
CA ASN A 180 9.44 -2.37 22.71
C ASN A 180 8.68 -2.63 24.00
N LYS A 181 8.20 -3.86 24.24
CA LYS A 181 7.57 -4.22 25.52
C LYS A 181 8.59 -4.21 26.66
N SER A 182 9.76 -4.81 26.45
CA SER A 182 10.87 -4.78 27.42
C SER A 182 11.35 -3.36 27.71
N PHE A 183 11.45 -2.51 26.67
CA PHE A 183 11.77 -1.10 26.85
C PHE A 183 10.74 -0.36 27.73
N MET A 184 9.45 -0.56 27.47
CA MET A 184 8.39 0.04 28.29
C MET A 184 8.31 -0.53 29.71
N GLN A 185 8.95 -1.68 29.98
CA GLN A 185 9.07 -2.27 31.30
C GLN A 185 10.27 -1.76 32.09
N GLY A 186 11.10 -0.91 31.50
CA GLY A 186 12.31 -0.38 32.13
C GLY A 186 13.54 -1.29 32.01
N ASP A 187 13.46 -2.38 31.25
CA ASP A 187 14.56 -3.37 31.13
C ASP A 187 15.85 -2.76 30.53
N PHE A 188 15.76 -1.59 29.90
CA PHE A 188 16.87 -0.86 29.28
C PHE A 188 17.22 0.47 29.97
N GLU A 189 16.74 0.74 31.20
CA GLU A 189 17.07 1.97 31.94
C GLU A 189 18.57 2.17 32.14
N TRP A 190 19.34 1.08 32.23
CA TRP A 190 20.81 1.12 32.30
C TRP A 190 21.45 1.87 31.13
N LEU A 191 20.80 1.91 29.96
CA LEU A 191 21.30 2.62 28.78
C LEU A 191 21.16 4.14 28.93
N GLU A 192 20.16 4.63 29.68
CA GLU A 192 19.98 6.06 29.94
C GLU A 192 21.13 6.60 30.80
N ASP A 193 21.55 5.83 31.82
CA ASP A 193 22.67 6.16 32.69
C ASP A 193 24.01 6.17 31.94
N GLU A 194 24.23 5.23 31.00
CA GLU A 194 25.47 5.16 30.21
C GLU A 194 25.57 6.21 29.09
N ILE A 195 24.45 6.63 28.50
CA ILE A 195 24.42 7.66 27.44
C ILE A 195 24.50 9.07 28.05
N ALA A 196 23.94 9.29 29.24
CA ALA A 196 23.99 10.60 29.91
C ALA A 196 25.31 10.88 30.64
N MET A 197 26.13 9.85 30.91
CA MET A 197 27.44 9.97 31.57
C MET A 197 28.65 10.07 30.64
N ASN A 198 28.44 10.08 29.31
CA ASN A 198 29.47 10.37 28.29
C ASN A 198 29.15 11.66 27.52
#